data_AF-A0A7X5UNM2-F1
#
_entry.id   AF-A0A7X5UNM2-F1
#
_cell.length_a   1.000
_cell.length_b   1.000
_cell.length_c   1.000
_cell.angle_alpha   90.00
_cell.angle_beta   90.00
_cell.angle_gamma   90.00
#
_symmetry.space_group_name_H-M   'P 1'
#
loop_
_entity.id
_entity.type
_entity.pdbx_description
1 polymer ?
#
loop_
_entity_poly.entity_id
_entity_poly.type
_entity_poly.pdbx_seq_one_letter_code
_entity_poly.pdbx_strand_id
1 'polypeptide(L)'
;MSGSSDWTPLACAVSDTRERAGRYAASDRRAEAEAARREAGYVEAWEARRNGRFVRLWVVKVQVEVAALDWTDARWRLCGYLRRPYHRVGDAPVLYALGRPTLREGCVAGADVDYPFEALDHRHDRAPFGAFERVHVDQYVRALRAARARVLTPPDRPDWPECAPPGEGDWPARSPVSSQVRLGLWRSCHQVLLLAGPGEAESRARELAATIVSHAGCPLGAVVGLEPDDGHAAPDGRWIHPACTLGPARVAALWDDYDLAERDVGEAAALADVYAHAAERVRMSFERDARRHSVNWNAVECKPMQRQ
;
A
#
# COMPACT_ATOMS: atom_id res chain seq x y z
N MET A 1 11.26 26.63 -9.28
CA MET A 1 12.73 26.52 -9.46
C MET A 1 13.37 26.36 -8.09
N SER A 2 13.73 25.13 -7.68
CA SER A 2 14.60 24.83 -6.52
C SER A 2 15.27 23.45 -6.66
N GLY A 3 15.48 22.97 -7.88
CA GLY A 3 15.84 21.56 -8.14
C GLY A 3 17.33 21.21 -8.01
N SER A 4 18.20 22.16 -7.65
CA SER A 4 19.65 21.94 -7.64
C SER A 4 20.24 21.62 -6.26
N SER A 5 19.60 22.01 -5.16
CA SER A 5 20.14 21.83 -3.81
C SER A 5 19.78 20.47 -3.18
N ASP A 6 18.64 19.90 -3.57
CA ASP A 6 18.06 18.74 -2.90
C ASP A 6 18.72 17.39 -3.24
N TRP A 7 19.55 17.33 -4.29
CA TRP A 7 20.24 16.10 -4.71
C TRP A 7 21.57 15.86 -3.99
N THR A 8 22.04 16.85 -3.22
CA THR A 8 23.33 16.80 -2.54
C THR A 8 23.47 15.58 -1.63
N PRO A 9 22.47 15.21 -0.80
CA PRO A 9 22.56 14.03 0.06
C PRO A 9 22.71 12.72 -0.72
N LEU A 10 21.92 12.53 -1.78
CA LEU A 10 21.97 11.32 -2.59
C LEU A 10 23.32 11.18 -3.32
N ALA A 11 23.84 12.28 -3.88
CA ALA A 11 25.14 12.31 -4.53
C ALA A 11 26.31 12.06 -3.54
N CYS A 12 26.22 12.63 -2.33
CA CYS A 12 27.14 12.31 -1.23
C CYS A 12 27.08 10.82 -0.88
N ALA A 13 25.88 10.24 -0.75
CA ALA A 13 25.70 8.84 -0.41
C ALA A 13 26.33 7.88 -1.44
N VAL A 14 26.23 8.19 -2.74
CA VAL A 14 26.91 7.44 -3.81
C VAL A 14 28.42 7.53 -3.64
N SER A 15 28.95 8.74 -3.40
CA SER A 15 30.38 8.99 -3.29
C SER A 15 30.99 8.31 -2.06
N ASP A 16 30.34 8.44 -0.90
CA ASP A 16 30.75 7.81 0.36
C ASP A 16 30.71 6.28 0.28
N THR A 17 29.71 5.71 -0.40
CA THR A 17 29.63 4.25 -0.59
C THR A 17 30.78 3.74 -1.47
N ARG A 18 31.09 4.44 -2.56
CA ARG A 18 32.22 4.11 -3.46
C ARG A 18 33.55 4.23 -2.74
N GLU A 19 33.77 5.32 -2.00
CA GLU A 19 34.99 5.53 -1.23
C GLU A 19 35.18 4.41 -0.19
N ARG A 20 34.12 4.08 0.56
CA ARG A 20 34.16 3.01 1.56
C ARG A 20 34.56 1.67 0.96
N ALA A 21 33.98 1.29 -0.18
CA ALA A 21 34.34 0.05 -0.86
C ALA A 21 35.79 0.09 -1.39
N GLY A 22 36.26 1.25 -1.87
CA GLY A 22 37.61 1.46 -2.38
C GLY A 22 38.73 1.41 -1.34
N ARG A 23 38.41 1.52 -0.04
CA ARG A 23 39.39 1.40 1.06
C ARG A 23 39.92 -0.01 1.27
N TYR A 24 39.25 -1.03 0.75
CA TYR A 24 39.62 -2.43 0.93
C TYR A 24 40.22 -3.03 -0.34
N ALA A 25 41.25 -3.85 -0.19
CA ALA A 25 41.80 -4.63 -1.30
C ALA A 25 40.77 -5.65 -1.81
N ALA A 26 40.79 -5.96 -3.12
CA ALA A 26 39.87 -6.94 -3.72
C ALA A 26 39.98 -8.35 -3.07
N SER A 27 41.15 -8.70 -2.54
CA SER A 27 41.39 -9.96 -1.84
C SER A 27 40.97 -9.96 -0.36
N ASP A 28 40.63 -8.81 0.23
CA ASP A 28 40.23 -8.72 1.64
C ASP A 28 38.92 -9.50 1.87
N ARG A 29 38.90 -10.47 2.78
CA ARG A 29 37.72 -11.31 3.08
C ARG A 29 37.09 -10.99 4.43
N ARG A 30 37.50 -9.89 5.09
CA ARG A 30 36.86 -9.46 6.33
C ARG A 30 35.39 -9.11 6.06
N ALA A 31 34.53 -9.43 7.04
CA ALA A 31 33.10 -9.21 6.93
C ALA A 31 32.73 -7.76 6.58
N GLU A 32 33.50 -6.80 7.09
CA GLU A 32 33.34 -5.38 6.78
C GLU A 32 33.65 -5.04 5.32
N ALA A 33 34.75 -5.57 4.77
CA ALA A 33 35.13 -5.38 3.37
C ALA A 33 34.10 -6.02 2.42
N GLU A 34 33.54 -7.17 2.80
CA GLU A 34 32.44 -7.79 2.06
C GLU A 34 31.15 -6.98 2.16
N ALA A 35 30.81 -6.44 3.34
CA ALA A 35 29.64 -5.58 3.51
C ALA A 35 29.75 -4.30 2.68
N ALA A 36 30.89 -3.61 2.72
CA ALA A 36 31.14 -2.41 1.93
C ALA A 36 31.00 -2.67 0.42
N ARG A 37 31.50 -3.81 -0.08
CA ARG A 37 31.34 -4.18 -1.49
C ARG A 37 29.92 -4.58 -1.86
N ARG A 38 29.17 -5.24 -0.96
CA ARG A 38 27.74 -5.53 -1.19
C ARG A 38 26.92 -4.25 -1.28
N GLU A 39 27.14 -3.32 -0.35
CA GLU A 39 26.50 -2.00 -0.35
C GLU A 39 26.81 -1.24 -1.64
N ALA A 40 28.09 -1.17 -2.05
CA ALA A 40 28.47 -0.58 -3.32
C ALA A 40 27.80 -1.27 -4.50
N GLY A 41 27.71 -2.60 -4.52
CA GLY A 41 26.96 -3.33 -5.54
C GLY A 41 25.49 -2.93 -5.64
N TYR A 42 24.82 -2.67 -4.51
CA TYR A 42 23.44 -2.18 -4.51
C TYR A 42 23.33 -0.75 -5.06
N VAL A 43 24.26 0.13 -4.71
CA VAL A 43 24.31 1.50 -5.21
C VAL A 43 24.61 1.54 -6.70
N GLU A 44 25.59 0.77 -7.18
CA GLU A 44 25.88 0.71 -8.62
C GLU A 44 24.71 0.12 -9.41
N ALA A 45 24.02 -0.90 -8.90
CA ALA A 45 22.82 -1.42 -9.56
C ALA A 45 21.69 -0.39 -9.64
N TRP A 46 21.51 0.41 -8.58
CA TRP A 46 20.56 1.52 -8.56
C TRP A 46 20.93 2.59 -9.58
N GLU A 47 22.17 3.07 -9.58
CA GLU A 47 22.64 4.12 -10.47
C GLU A 47 22.69 3.66 -11.94
N ALA A 48 23.03 2.40 -12.19
CA ALA A 48 22.96 1.80 -13.52
C ALA A 48 21.53 1.79 -14.07
N ARG A 49 20.53 1.45 -13.24
CA ARG A 49 19.13 1.48 -13.66
C ARG A 49 18.60 2.91 -13.77
N ARG A 50 19.06 3.83 -12.90
CA ARG A 50 18.77 5.26 -13.00
C ARG A 50 19.24 5.84 -14.33
N ASN A 51 20.41 5.44 -14.83
CA ASN A 51 20.92 5.78 -16.17
C ASN A 51 20.78 7.28 -16.53
N GLY A 52 21.16 8.17 -15.60
CA GLY A 52 21.06 9.63 -15.78
C GLY A 52 19.64 10.22 -15.64
N ARG A 53 18.61 9.41 -15.39
CA ARG A 53 17.26 9.89 -15.07
C ARG A 53 17.24 10.57 -13.70
N PHE A 54 16.43 11.63 -13.55
CA PHE A 54 16.29 12.38 -12.31
C PHE A 54 15.29 11.73 -11.34
N VAL A 55 15.50 10.46 -11.03
CA VAL A 55 14.61 9.65 -10.18
C VAL A 55 15.14 9.62 -8.75
N ARG A 56 14.24 9.80 -7.78
CA ARG A 56 14.53 9.59 -6.35
C ARG A 56 13.46 8.78 -5.66
N LEU A 57 13.81 8.27 -4.48
CA LEU A 57 12.90 7.58 -3.59
C LEU A 57 12.02 8.58 -2.84
N TRP A 58 10.75 8.24 -2.70
CA TRP A 58 9.77 8.97 -1.92
C TRP A 58 9.06 8.06 -0.94
N VAL A 59 8.78 8.60 0.24
CA VAL A 59 7.96 8.00 1.28
C VAL A 59 6.61 8.73 1.29
N VAL A 60 5.54 7.99 1.01
CA VAL A 60 4.16 8.48 1.03
C VAL A 60 3.46 7.98 2.29
N LYS A 61 2.75 8.86 2.97
CA LYS A 61 1.84 8.53 4.06
C LYS A 61 0.41 8.63 3.53
N VAL A 62 -0.29 7.50 3.47
CA VAL A 62 -1.69 7.41 3.01
C VAL A 62 -2.58 7.10 4.20
N GLN A 63 -3.47 8.03 4.54
CA GLN A 63 -4.49 7.82 5.56
C GLN A 63 -5.74 7.19 4.94
N VAL A 64 -6.34 6.25 5.65
CA VAL A 64 -7.60 5.60 5.27
C VAL A 64 -8.53 5.60 6.47
N GLU A 65 -9.79 5.99 6.26
CA GLU A 65 -10.83 5.94 7.28
C GLU A 65 -11.99 5.04 6.84
N VAL A 66 -12.48 4.17 7.74
CA VAL A 66 -13.61 3.25 7.46
C VAL A 66 -14.53 3.16 8.67
N ALA A 67 -15.80 2.83 8.43
CA ALA A 67 -16.66 2.34 9.50
C ALA A 67 -16.31 0.89 9.83
N ALA A 68 -16.33 0.54 11.12
CA ALA A 68 -16.26 -0.83 11.57
C ALA A 68 -17.03 -1.03 12.88
N LEU A 69 -17.51 -2.26 13.11
CA LEU A 69 -18.24 -2.64 14.33
C LEU A 69 -17.34 -2.59 15.57
N ASP A 70 -16.12 -3.09 15.43
CA ASP A 70 -15.17 -3.28 16.50
C ASP A 70 -13.73 -3.32 15.94
N TRP A 71 -12.76 -3.54 16.82
CA TRP A 71 -11.36 -3.61 16.43
C TRP A 71 -11.05 -4.76 15.46
N THR A 72 -11.73 -5.90 15.57
CA THR A 72 -11.49 -7.07 14.72
C THR A 72 -11.95 -6.80 13.29
N ASP A 73 -13.15 -6.24 13.15
CA ASP A 73 -13.69 -5.75 11.87
C ASP A 73 -12.76 -4.69 11.27
N ALA A 74 -12.36 -3.67 12.06
CA ALA A 74 -11.43 -2.64 11.60
C ALA A 74 -10.09 -3.23 11.12
N ARG A 75 -9.56 -4.24 11.82
CA ARG A 75 -8.32 -4.92 11.45
C ARG A 75 -8.43 -5.61 10.10
N TRP A 76 -9.51 -6.35 9.83
CA TRP A 76 -9.70 -6.98 8.52
C TRP A 76 -9.78 -5.94 7.41
N ARG A 77 -10.49 -4.83 7.67
CA ARG A 77 -10.76 -3.80 6.68
C ARG A 77 -9.58 -2.89 6.37
N LEU A 78 -8.69 -2.61 7.33
CA LEU A 78 -7.57 -1.66 7.21
C LEU A 78 -6.19 -2.32 7.18
N CYS A 79 -6.03 -3.57 7.63
CA CYS A 79 -4.73 -4.23 7.75
C CYS A 79 -4.68 -5.65 7.15
N GLY A 80 -5.84 -6.28 6.94
CA GLY A 80 -5.99 -7.51 6.17
C GLY A 80 -5.68 -7.29 4.69
N TYR A 81 -6.10 -8.19 3.80
CA TYR A 81 -5.92 -8.05 2.35
C TYR A 81 -6.80 -6.94 1.72
N LEU A 82 -7.54 -6.18 2.52
CA LEU A 82 -8.42 -5.10 2.09
C LEU A 82 -7.74 -3.74 2.22
N ARG A 83 -8.12 -2.78 1.36
CA ARG A 83 -7.74 -1.35 1.43
C ARG A 83 -6.23 -1.12 1.57
N ARG A 84 -5.45 -1.91 0.83
CA ARG A 84 -4.00 -1.74 0.70
C ARG A 84 -3.66 -0.89 -0.53
N PRO A 85 -2.54 -0.17 -0.49
CA PRO A 85 -2.01 0.48 -1.69
C PRO A 85 -1.48 -0.57 -2.68
N TYR A 86 -1.79 -0.42 -3.96
CA TYR A 86 -1.30 -1.28 -5.04
C TYR A 86 -0.40 -0.50 -6.00
N HIS A 87 0.79 -1.07 -6.26
CA HIS A 87 1.71 -0.58 -7.28
C HIS A 87 1.29 -1.09 -8.66
N ARG A 88 1.90 -0.58 -9.73
CA ARG A 88 1.61 -1.03 -11.11
C ARG A 88 2.07 -2.45 -11.39
N VAL A 89 3.13 -2.88 -10.71
CA VAL A 89 3.56 -4.30 -10.66
C VAL A 89 2.58 -5.19 -9.88
N GLY A 90 1.53 -4.60 -9.28
CA GLY A 90 0.54 -5.28 -8.46
C GLY A 90 0.82 -5.17 -6.96
N ASP A 91 0.48 -6.23 -6.23
CA ASP A 91 0.71 -6.30 -4.77
C ASP A 91 2.21 -6.47 -4.47
N ALA A 92 2.83 -5.41 -3.97
CA ALA A 92 4.22 -5.40 -3.53
C ALA A 92 4.31 -5.11 -2.02
N PRO A 93 4.03 -6.11 -1.14
CA PRO A 93 4.05 -5.93 0.32
C PRO A 93 5.38 -5.42 0.87
N VAL A 94 6.48 -5.63 0.15
CA VAL A 94 7.80 -5.14 0.53
C VAL A 94 7.93 -3.62 0.44
N LEU A 95 7.01 -2.94 -0.27
CA LEU A 95 7.01 -1.50 -0.51
C LEU A 95 6.08 -0.72 0.40
N TYR A 96 5.33 -1.39 1.28
CA TYR A 96 4.45 -0.70 2.22
C TYR A 96 4.49 -1.28 3.63
N ALA A 97 4.23 -0.42 4.61
CA ALA A 97 3.97 -0.78 5.99
C ALA A 97 2.55 -0.32 6.36
N LEU A 98 1.72 -1.25 6.82
CA LEU A 98 0.35 -0.95 7.23
C LEU A 98 0.33 -0.51 8.70
N GLY A 99 -0.17 0.68 8.97
CA GLY A 99 -0.43 1.15 10.33
C GLY A 99 -1.52 0.33 11.03
N ARG A 100 -1.51 0.36 12.36
CA ARG A 100 -2.56 -0.27 13.17
C ARG A 100 -3.84 0.56 13.14
N PRO A 101 -5.03 -0.07 13.15
CA PRO A 101 -6.29 0.67 13.23
C PRO A 101 -6.40 1.39 14.57
N THR A 102 -6.86 2.63 14.54
CA THR A 102 -7.19 3.42 15.73
C THR A 102 -8.61 3.94 15.61
N LEU A 103 -9.38 3.83 16.70
CA LEU A 103 -10.73 4.40 16.76
C LEU A 103 -10.60 5.92 16.90
N ARG A 104 -11.40 6.66 16.13
CA ARG A 104 -11.52 8.11 16.28
C ARG A 104 -12.52 8.41 17.40
N GLU A 105 -12.00 8.88 18.54
CA GLU A 105 -12.82 9.18 19.72
C GLU A 105 -13.91 10.20 19.41
N GLY A 106 -15.11 9.97 19.94
CA GLY A 106 -16.26 10.86 19.75
C GLY A 106 -16.92 10.81 18.36
N CYS A 107 -16.41 10.00 17.43
CA CYS A 107 -16.99 9.87 16.09
C CYS A 107 -17.79 8.56 15.94
N VAL A 108 -19.12 8.70 15.86
CA VAL A 108 -20.00 7.63 15.36
C VAL A 108 -20.02 7.74 13.84
N ALA A 109 -19.79 6.63 13.14
CA ALA A 109 -19.93 6.61 11.70
C ALA A 109 -21.40 6.91 11.32
N GLY A 110 -21.61 7.98 10.53
CA GLY A 110 -22.91 8.31 9.98
C GLY A 110 -23.43 7.28 8.97
N ALA A 111 -24.66 7.45 8.49
CA ALA A 111 -25.28 6.55 7.51
C ALA A 111 -24.50 6.45 6.19
N ASP A 112 -23.76 7.50 5.83
CA ASP A 112 -23.02 7.62 4.57
C ASP A 112 -21.62 7.00 4.59
N VAL A 113 -21.19 6.44 5.74
CA VAL A 113 -19.82 5.94 5.90
C VAL A 113 -19.63 4.60 5.18
N ASP A 114 -18.43 4.37 4.66
CA ASP A 114 -18.03 3.13 3.99
C ASP A 114 -18.31 1.90 4.87
N TYR A 115 -19.40 1.16 4.66
CA TYR A 115 -19.68 -0.13 5.32
C TYR A 115 -20.51 -1.07 4.43
N PRO A 116 -20.06 -2.33 4.22
CA PRO A 116 -20.86 -3.31 3.47
C PRO A 116 -21.95 -3.88 4.38
N PHE A 117 -23.18 -3.37 4.28
CA PHE A 117 -24.29 -3.76 5.17
C PHE A 117 -24.61 -5.26 5.13
N GLU A 118 -24.39 -5.94 4.02
CA GLU A 118 -24.52 -7.41 3.90
C GLU A 118 -23.64 -8.17 4.93
N ALA A 119 -22.54 -7.57 5.40
CA ALA A 119 -21.71 -8.19 6.43
C ALA A 119 -22.43 -8.28 7.79
N LEU A 120 -23.45 -7.43 8.03
CA LEU A 120 -24.20 -7.42 9.29
C LEU A 120 -25.02 -8.70 9.50
N ASP A 121 -25.40 -9.39 8.43
CA ASP A 121 -26.13 -10.66 8.48
C ASP A 121 -25.25 -11.80 9.01
N HIS A 122 -23.93 -11.65 8.84
CA HIS A 122 -22.93 -12.63 9.26
C HIS A 122 -22.13 -12.18 10.49
N ARG A 123 -22.50 -11.08 11.15
CA ARG A 123 -21.75 -10.49 12.28
C ARG A 123 -21.47 -11.43 13.45
N HIS A 124 -22.18 -12.55 13.53
CA HIS A 124 -22.03 -13.56 14.57
C HIS A 124 -20.91 -14.57 14.24
N ASP A 125 -20.55 -14.75 12.97
CA ASP A 125 -19.47 -15.64 12.54
C ASP A 125 -18.13 -14.89 12.53
N ARG A 126 -17.37 -15.03 13.62
CA ARG A 126 -16.05 -14.41 13.79
C ARG A 126 -14.89 -15.38 13.57
N ALA A 127 -15.18 -16.58 13.05
CA ALA A 127 -14.12 -17.52 12.74
C ALA A 127 -13.19 -16.93 11.67
N PRO A 128 -11.86 -17.14 11.75
CA PRO A 128 -10.95 -16.76 10.68
C PRO A 128 -11.39 -17.40 9.36
N PHE A 129 -11.45 -16.61 8.29
CA PHE A 129 -11.97 -17.02 6.99
C PHE A 129 -13.43 -17.52 7.04
N GLY A 130 -14.22 -17.05 8.01
CA GLY A 130 -15.66 -17.31 8.15
C GLY A 130 -16.52 -16.54 7.14
N ALA A 131 -17.85 -16.67 7.24
CA ALA A 131 -18.81 -15.99 6.38
C ALA A 131 -18.70 -14.46 6.46
N PHE A 132 -18.47 -13.90 7.65
CA PHE A 132 -18.29 -12.46 7.84
C PHE A 132 -17.10 -11.92 7.04
N GLU A 133 -15.94 -12.55 7.19
CA GLU A 133 -14.71 -12.16 6.50
C GLU A 133 -14.85 -12.33 4.97
N ARG A 134 -15.51 -13.42 4.51
CA ARG A 134 -15.82 -13.64 3.09
C ARG A 134 -16.65 -12.53 2.46
N VAL A 135 -17.70 -12.06 3.14
CA VAL A 135 -18.54 -10.98 2.61
C VAL A 135 -17.73 -9.69 2.44
N HIS A 136 -16.83 -9.36 3.36
CA HIS A 136 -15.93 -8.22 3.19
C HIS A 136 -14.99 -8.37 1.98
N VAL A 137 -14.47 -9.58 1.72
CA VAL A 137 -13.65 -9.89 0.53
C VAL A 137 -14.45 -9.65 -0.74
N ASP A 138 -15.61 -10.29 -0.85
CA ASP A 138 -16.41 -10.26 -2.07
C ASP A 138 -16.90 -8.85 -2.39
N GLN A 139 -17.33 -8.10 -1.36
CA GLN A 139 -17.72 -6.69 -1.51
C GLN A 139 -16.55 -5.81 -1.95
N TYR A 140 -15.36 -6.00 -1.40
CA TYR A 140 -14.20 -5.20 -1.81
C TYR A 140 -13.71 -5.56 -3.22
N VAL A 141 -13.80 -6.83 -3.63
CA VAL A 141 -13.53 -7.24 -5.03
C VAL A 141 -14.53 -6.59 -5.98
N ARG A 142 -15.83 -6.52 -5.61
CA ARG A 142 -16.84 -5.78 -6.39
C ARG A 142 -16.51 -4.30 -6.47
N ALA A 143 -16.11 -3.69 -5.36
CA ALA A 143 -15.72 -2.29 -5.30
C ALA A 143 -14.54 -1.95 -6.23
N LEU A 144 -13.50 -2.79 -6.25
CA LEU A 144 -12.36 -2.61 -7.16
C LEU A 144 -12.80 -2.70 -8.64
N ARG A 145 -13.71 -3.61 -8.96
CA ARG A 145 -14.29 -3.70 -10.32
C ARG A 145 -15.14 -2.48 -10.67
N ALA A 146 -15.89 -1.94 -9.70
CA ALA A 146 -16.65 -0.70 -9.88
C ALA A 146 -15.71 0.51 -10.10
N ALA A 147 -14.63 0.60 -9.32
CA ALA A 147 -13.60 1.64 -9.49
C ALA A 147 -12.97 1.59 -10.89
N ARG A 148 -12.66 0.38 -11.38
CA ARG A 148 -12.19 0.17 -12.76
C ARG A 148 -13.19 0.68 -13.79
N ALA A 149 -14.46 0.30 -13.67
CA ALA A 149 -15.49 0.74 -14.61
C ALA A 149 -15.65 2.27 -14.59
N ARG A 150 -15.58 2.87 -13.41
CA ARG A 150 -15.69 4.32 -13.21
C ARG A 150 -14.56 5.07 -13.91
N VAL A 151 -13.31 4.65 -13.71
CA VAL A 151 -12.14 5.30 -14.32
C VAL A 151 -12.12 5.19 -15.84
N LEU A 152 -12.74 4.15 -16.41
CA LEU A 152 -12.87 3.97 -17.86
C LEU A 152 -14.09 4.68 -18.46
N THR A 153 -14.98 5.23 -17.64
CA THR A 153 -16.20 5.91 -18.11
C THR A 153 -15.94 7.43 -18.18
N PRO A 154 -16.29 8.11 -19.29
CA PRO A 154 -16.15 9.56 -19.40
C PRO A 154 -16.92 10.31 -18.29
N PRO A 155 -16.40 11.44 -17.78
CA PRO A 155 -17.02 12.23 -16.72
C PRO A 155 -18.39 12.84 -17.11
N ASP A 156 -18.74 12.80 -18.39
CA ASP A 156 -19.93 13.45 -18.97
C ASP A 156 -21.22 12.65 -18.77
N ARG A 157 -21.22 11.62 -17.91
CA ARG A 157 -22.44 10.88 -17.52
C ARG A 157 -22.99 11.39 -16.18
N PRO A 158 -24.08 12.19 -16.18
CA PRO A 158 -24.70 12.76 -14.98
C PRO A 158 -25.47 11.73 -14.13
N ASP A 159 -25.52 10.48 -14.58
CA ASP A 159 -26.28 9.37 -14.01
C ASP A 159 -25.50 8.55 -12.96
N TRP A 160 -24.26 8.93 -12.64
CA TRP A 160 -23.51 8.31 -11.53
C TRP A 160 -23.65 9.13 -10.22
N PRO A 161 -24.26 8.60 -9.14
CA PRO A 161 -24.68 9.42 -7.99
C PRO A 161 -23.58 10.01 -7.08
N GLU A 162 -22.29 9.94 -7.39
CA GLU A 162 -21.23 10.04 -6.35
C GLU A 162 -19.94 10.78 -6.78
N CYS A 163 -20.08 11.90 -7.50
CA CYS A 163 -18.94 12.69 -8.00
C CYS A 163 -18.36 13.71 -6.99
N ALA A 164 -18.66 13.57 -5.70
CA ALA A 164 -18.17 14.51 -4.70
C ALA A 164 -16.80 14.13 -4.12
N PRO A 165 -15.89 15.11 -3.92
CA PRO A 165 -14.67 14.88 -3.16
C PRO A 165 -14.98 14.43 -1.71
N PRO A 166 -14.05 13.73 -1.04
CA PRO A 166 -14.24 13.31 0.35
C PRO A 166 -14.55 14.52 1.24
N GLY A 167 -15.81 14.64 1.69
CA GLY A 167 -16.28 15.75 2.54
C GLY A 167 -17.17 16.80 1.87
N GLU A 168 -17.40 16.74 0.55
CA GLU A 168 -18.14 17.78 -0.18
C GLU A 168 -19.22 17.26 -1.14
N GLY A 169 -19.94 16.20 -0.76
CA GLY A 169 -21.23 16.00 -1.43
C GLY A 169 -22.11 14.90 -0.89
N ASP A 170 -23.35 15.04 -1.33
CA ASP A 170 -24.49 14.18 -1.01
C ASP A 170 -24.27 12.81 -1.64
N TRP A 171 -23.74 11.90 -0.82
CA TRP A 171 -23.80 10.47 -1.09
C TRP A 171 -25.28 10.08 -1.29
N PRO A 172 -25.61 9.18 -2.23
CA PRO A 172 -26.98 8.75 -2.43
C PRO A 172 -27.56 8.26 -1.11
N ALA A 173 -28.72 8.80 -0.73
CA ALA A 173 -29.37 8.55 0.54
C ALA A 173 -29.48 7.04 0.79
N ARG A 174 -28.71 6.57 1.76
CA ARG A 174 -28.64 5.15 2.12
C ARG A 174 -29.82 4.78 2.98
N SER A 175 -30.21 3.50 2.92
CA SER A 175 -31.07 2.94 3.96
C SER A 175 -30.37 3.13 5.31
N PRO A 176 -31.03 3.75 6.30
CA PRO A 176 -30.39 4.03 7.57
C PRO A 176 -29.95 2.72 8.21
N VAL A 177 -28.73 2.73 8.77
CA VAL A 177 -28.27 1.67 9.65
C VAL A 177 -29.34 1.49 10.74
N SER A 178 -29.76 0.25 11.00
CA SER A 178 -30.64 -0.02 12.15
C SER A 178 -30.07 0.70 13.36
N SER A 179 -30.91 1.42 14.10
CA SER A 179 -30.52 2.19 15.29
C SER A 179 -29.85 1.33 16.39
N GLN A 180 -29.90 0.01 16.24
CA GLN A 180 -29.28 -0.98 17.11
C GLN A 180 -27.81 -1.30 16.75
N VAL A 181 -27.32 -0.92 15.57
CA VAL A 181 -25.94 -1.18 15.14
C VAL A 181 -25.13 0.11 15.23
N ARG A 182 -24.15 0.13 16.15
CA ARG A 182 -23.22 1.25 16.30
C ARG A 182 -21.92 0.97 15.55
N LEU A 183 -21.63 1.79 14.56
CA LEU A 183 -20.36 1.76 13.82
C LEU A 183 -19.44 2.84 14.37
N GLY A 184 -18.20 2.48 14.68
CA GLY A 184 -17.13 3.43 14.99
C GLY A 184 -16.41 3.85 13.71
N LEU A 185 -15.88 5.08 13.68
CA LEU A 185 -14.98 5.52 12.61
C LEU A 185 -13.54 5.15 12.97
N TRP A 186 -12.93 4.28 12.19
CA TRP A 186 -11.57 3.78 12.39
C TRP A 186 -10.65 4.34 11.33
N ARG A 187 -9.40 4.62 11.72
CA ARG A 187 -8.37 5.12 10.80
C ARG A 187 -7.10 4.28 10.86
N SER A 188 -6.40 4.20 9.74
CA SER A 188 -5.02 3.72 9.66
C SER A 188 -4.21 4.65 8.76
N CYS A 189 -2.90 4.74 9.03
CA CYS A 189 -1.95 5.43 8.17
C CYS A 189 -0.95 4.41 7.64
N HIS A 190 -0.87 4.31 6.32
CA HIS A 190 0.04 3.41 5.61
C HIS A 190 1.24 4.20 5.13
N GLN A 191 2.43 3.63 5.28
CA GLN A 191 3.65 4.16 4.68
C GLN A 191 3.91 3.38 3.39
N VAL A 192 4.12 4.06 2.27
CA VAL A 192 4.31 3.47 0.94
C VAL A 192 5.54 4.08 0.29
N LEU A 193 6.37 3.25 -0.33
CA LEU A 193 7.58 3.67 -1.01
C LEU A 193 7.33 3.73 -2.51
N LEU A 194 7.76 4.80 -3.18
CA LEU A 194 7.71 4.91 -4.63
C LEU A 194 8.94 5.61 -5.19
N LEU A 195 9.22 5.38 -6.47
CA LEU A 195 10.15 6.20 -7.24
C LEU A 195 9.36 7.22 -8.06
N ALA A 196 9.90 8.44 -8.15
CA ALA A 196 9.35 9.47 -9.01
C ALA A 196 10.42 10.45 -9.47
N GLY A 197 10.26 10.94 -10.70
CA GLY A 197 11.01 12.04 -11.27
C GLY A 197 10.53 13.42 -10.81
N PRO A 198 11.12 14.50 -11.33
CA PRO A 198 10.75 15.86 -10.97
C PRO A 198 9.29 16.16 -11.35
N GLY A 199 8.49 16.60 -10.37
CA GLY A 199 7.07 16.93 -10.58
C GLY A 199 6.11 15.73 -10.64
N GLU A 200 6.61 14.49 -10.65
CA GLU A 200 5.77 13.28 -10.76
C GLU A 200 5.26 12.78 -9.40
N ALA A 201 5.96 13.08 -8.32
CA ALA A 201 5.76 12.45 -7.01
C ALA A 201 4.35 12.61 -6.46
N GLU A 202 3.74 13.79 -6.64
CA GLU A 202 2.36 14.02 -6.19
C GLU A 202 1.35 13.18 -6.98
N SER A 203 1.50 13.10 -8.30
CA SER A 203 0.61 12.30 -9.16
C SER A 203 0.75 10.81 -8.86
N ARG A 204 1.99 10.32 -8.67
CA ARG A 204 2.26 8.93 -8.24
C ARG A 204 1.65 8.64 -6.86
N ALA A 205 1.78 9.56 -5.91
CA ALA A 205 1.20 9.41 -4.57
C ALA A 205 -0.34 9.37 -4.62
N ARG A 206 -0.96 10.23 -5.43
CA ARG A 206 -2.42 10.24 -5.65
C ARG A 206 -2.90 8.94 -6.32
N GLU A 207 -2.16 8.43 -7.30
CA GLU A 207 -2.46 7.14 -7.95
C GLU A 207 -2.45 6.00 -6.93
N LEU A 208 -1.41 5.90 -6.10
CA LEU A 208 -1.33 4.90 -5.04
C LEU A 208 -2.47 5.03 -4.02
N ALA A 209 -2.79 6.24 -3.58
CA ALA A 209 -3.90 6.48 -2.67
C ALA A 209 -5.27 6.10 -3.29
N ALA A 210 -5.45 6.37 -4.58
CA ALA A 210 -6.68 6.05 -5.31
C ALA A 210 -6.94 4.55 -5.46
N THR A 211 -5.91 3.70 -5.32
CA THR A 211 -6.08 2.23 -5.32
C THR A 211 -6.86 1.72 -4.10
N ILE A 212 -6.95 2.54 -3.05
CA ILE A 212 -7.73 2.26 -1.85
C ILE A 212 -9.14 2.82 -2.05
N VAL A 213 -10.12 1.94 -2.19
CA VAL A 213 -11.50 2.30 -2.54
C VAL A 213 -12.51 2.02 -1.43
N SER A 214 -13.59 2.79 -1.40
CA SER A 214 -14.81 2.48 -0.64
C SER A 214 -15.55 1.31 -1.27
N HIS A 215 -16.58 0.78 -0.61
CA HIS A 215 -17.46 -0.27 -1.16
C HIS A 215 -18.14 0.13 -2.49
N ALA A 216 -18.32 1.42 -2.75
CA ALA A 216 -18.88 1.95 -4.00
C ALA A 216 -17.84 2.07 -5.13
N GLY A 217 -16.56 1.83 -4.84
CA GLY A 217 -15.47 1.98 -5.80
C GLY A 217 -14.92 3.41 -5.90
N CYS A 218 -15.29 4.30 -4.98
CA CYS A 218 -14.75 5.66 -4.91
C CYS A 218 -13.40 5.67 -4.16
N PRO A 219 -12.41 6.47 -4.57
CA PRO A 219 -11.17 6.65 -3.82
C PRO A 219 -11.42 7.05 -2.36
N LEU A 220 -10.76 6.35 -1.45
CA LEU A 220 -10.88 6.53 0.00
C LEU A 220 -9.54 6.94 0.64
N GLY A 221 -8.41 6.58 0.02
CA GLY A 221 -7.08 6.94 0.51
C GLY A 221 -6.80 8.44 0.34
N ALA A 222 -6.28 9.07 1.39
CA ALA A 222 -5.84 10.45 1.37
C ALA A 222 -4.32 10.53 1.59
N VAL A 223 -3.60 11.23 0.72
CA VAL A 223 -2.18 11.51 0.92
C VAL A 223 -2.05 12.58 2.01
N VAL A 224 -1.47 12.21 3.15
CA VAL A 224 -1.28 13.10 4.32
C VAL A 224 0.19 13.46 4.56
N GLY A 225 1.10 12.85 3.79
CA GLY A 225 2.52 13.18 3.80
C GLY A 225 3.22 12.63 2.56
N LEU A 226 4.17 13.38 2.05
CA LEU A 226 5.00 13.03 0.91
C LEU A 226 6.38 13.64 1.12
N GLU A 227 7.38 12.80 1.35
CA GLU A 227 8.73 13.20 1.74
C GLU A 227 9.74 12.46 0.86
N PRO A 228 10.76 13.13 0.31
CA PRO A 228 11.85 12.41 -0.36
C PRO A 228 12.71 11.67 0.67
N ASP A 229 13.21 10.49 0.29
CA ASP A 229 14.21 9.75 1.06
C ASP A 229 15.49 9.65 0.22
N ASP A 230 16.34 10.65 0.38
CA ASP A 230 17.63 10.76 -0.31
C ASP A 230 18.78 10.08 0.47
N GLY A 231 18.43 9.29 1.49
CA GLY A 231 19.38 8.65 2.41
C GLY A 231 19.49 9.38 3.74
N HIS A 232 20.39 8.90 4.60
CA HIS A 232 20.61 9.48 5.93
C HIS A 232 22.09 9.48 6.30
N ALA A 233 22.49 10.42 7.15
CA ALA A 233 23.81 10.43 7.75
C ALA A 233 23.93 9.32 8.80
N ALA A 234 24.98 8.51 8.70
CA ALA A 234 25.39 7.55 9.70
C ALA A 234 26.11 8.25 10.88
N PRO A 235 26.29 7.57 12.03
CA PRO A 235 26.95 8.17 13.21
C PRO A 235 28.38 8.67 12.96
N ASP A 236 29.07 8.12 11.97
CA ASP A 236 30.41 8.51 11.52
C ASP A 236 30.39 9.63 10.46
N GLY A 237 29.22 10.24 10.20
CA GLY A 237 29.06 11.41 9.33
C GLY A 237 28.93 11.11 7.84
N ARG A 238 29.14 9.86 7.41
CA ARG A 238 28.93 9.44 6.01
C ARG A 238 27.45 9.33 5.68
N TRP A 239 27.10 9.57 4.43
CA TRP A 239 25.75 9.35 3.91
C TRP A 239 25.54 7.89 3.50
N ILE A 240 24.42 7.33 3.93
CA ILE A 240 23.96 6.00 3.55
C ILE A 240 22.90 6.14 2.45
N HIS A 241 23.16 5.49 1.32
CA HIS A 241 22.25 5.49 0.18
C HIS A 241 20.99 4.64 0.47
N PRO A 242 19.78 5.04 0.04
CA PRO A 242 18.54 4.29 0.30
C PRO A 242 18.58 2.83 -0.18
N ALA A 243 19.26 2.55 -1.29
CA ALA A 243 19.42 1.17 -1.77
C ALA A 243 20.07 0.23 -0.72
N CYS A 244 20.92 0.76 0.16
CA CYS A 244 21.57 -0.01 1.21
C CYS A 244 20.63 -0.40 2.37
N THR A 245 19.60 0.41 2.64
CA THR A 245 18.62 0.15 3.71
C THR A 245 17.45 -0.70 3.23
N LEU A 246 17.05 -0.52 1.97
CA LEU A 246 15.92 -1.22 1.37
C LEU A 246 16.24 -2.67 1.02
N GLY A 247 17.48 -2.95 0.64
CA GLY A 247 17.89 -4.26 0.14
C GLY A 247 17.38 -4.55 -1.28
N PRO A 248 17.91 -5.61 -1.92
CA PRO A 248 17.78 -5.81 -3.36
C PRO A 248 16.34 -6.07 -3.83
N ALA A 249 15.53 -6.77 -3.04
CA ALA A 249 14.16 -7.10 -3.41
C ALA A 249 13.25 -5.86 -3.49
N ARG A 250 13.38 -4.92 -2.54
CA ARG A 250 12.62 -3.67 -2.55
C ARG A 250 13.08 -2.76 -3.67
N VAL A 251 14.40 -2.66 -3.87
CA VAL A 251 14.98 -1.87 -4.97
C VAL A 251 14.48 -2.37 -6.33
N ALA A 252 14.49 -3.69 -6.56
CA ALA A 252 13.99 -4.27 -7.79
C ALA A 252 12.50 -3.92 -8.00
N ALA A 253 11.65 -4.16 -7.00
CA ALA A 253 10.22 -3.87 -7.09
C ALA A 253 9.91 -2.38 -7.33
N LEU A 254 10.66 -1.48 -6.70
CA LEU A 254 10.54 -0.02 -6.90
C LEU A 254 10.83 0.38 -8.34
N TRP A 255 11.92 -0.15 -8.90
CA TRP A 255 12.29 0.16 -10.27
C TRP A 255 11.37 -0.51 -11.29
N ASP A 256 10.90 -1.74 -11.03
CA ASP A 256 9.92 -2.40 -11.88
C ASP A 256 8.59 -1.62 -11.92
N ASP A 257 8.15 -1.10 -10.77
CA ASP A 257 6.99 -0.19 -10.70
C ASP A 257 7.23 1.12 -11.44
N TYR A 258 8.41 1.73 -11.29
CA TYR A 258 8.74 2.99 -11.98
C TYR A 258 8.81 2.82 -13.50
N ASP A 259 9.49 1.78 -13.98
CA ASP A 259 9.65 1.55 -15.42
C ASP A 259 8.30 1.22 -16.09
N LEU A 260 7.34 0.64 -15.35
CA LEU A 260 5.94 0.51 -15.80
C LEU A 260 5.15 1.82 -15.70
N ALA A 261 5.55 2.75 -14.83
CA ALA A 261 4.84 4.00 -14.58
C ALA A 261 5.25 5.15 -15.51
N GLU A 262 6.51 5.17 -15.92
CA GLU A 262 7.20 6.32 -16.52
C GLU A 262 6.48 6.96 -17.72
N ARG A 263 5.68 6.19 -18.47
CA ARG A 263 5.11 6.65 -19.75
C ARG A 263 3.70 7.24 -19.64
N ASP A 264 2.98 6.95 -18.57
CA ASP A 264 1.53 7.13 -18.47
C ASP A 264 1.11 7.35 -17.00
N VAL A 265 1.94 8.07 -16.24
CA VAL A 265 1.61 8.53 -14.88
C VAL A 265 0.32 9.32 -14.89
N GLY A 266 -0.66 8.89 -14.08
CA GLY A 266 -1.96 9.56 -13.99
C GLY A 266 -2.96 9.22 -15.11
N GLU A 267 -2.59 8.35 -16.06
CA GLU A 267 -3.52 7.89 -17.09
C GLU A 267 -4.58 6.96 -16.51
N ALA A 268 -5.83 7.19 -16.91
CA ALA A 268 -6.99 6.43 -16.44
C ALA A 268 -6.85 4.93 -16.77
N ALA A 269 -6.37 4.59 -17.96
CA ALA A 269 -6.18 3.20 -18.37
C ALA A 269 -5.21 2.44 -17.46
N ALA A 270 -4.09 3.06 -17.07
CA ALA A 270 -3.12 2.44 -16.17
C ALA A 270 -3.74 2.14 -14.81
N LEU A 271 -4.48 3.09 -14.24
CA LEU A 271 -5.18 2.89 -12.96
C LEU A 271 -6.27 1.81 -13.05
N ALA A 272 -6.97 1.72 -14.19
CA ALA A 272 -7.96 0.67 -14.46
C ALA A 272 -7.34 -0.73 -14.43
N ASP A 273 -6.14 -0.89 -14.96
CA ASP A 273 -5.40 -2.15 -14.92
C ASP A 273 -4.95 -2.48 -13.50
N VAL A 274 -4.50 -1.51 -12.71
CA VAL A 274 -4.18 -1.74 -11.29
C VAL A 274 -5.40 -2.24 -10.52
N TYR A 275 -6.59 -1.68 -10.75
CA TYR A 275 -7.82 -2.18 -10.11
C TYR A 275 -8.17 -3.63 -10.51
N ALA A 276 -7.96 -4.01 -11.77
CA ALA A 276 -8.17 -5.38 -12.21
C ALA A 276 -7.24 -6.36 -11.48
N HIS A 277 -5.95 -6.04 -11.42
CA HIS A 277 -4.96 -6.85 -10.72
C HIS A 277 -5.24 -6.92 -9.21
N ALA A 278 -5.59 -5.79 -8.59
CA ALA A 278 -5.92 -5.73 -7.17
C ALA A 278 -7.11 -6.65 -6.84
N ALA A 279 -8.17 -6.64 -7.66
CA ALA A 279 -9.35 -7.48 -7.46
C ALA A 279 -9.01 -8.97 -7.46
N GLU A 280 -8.15 -9.41 -8.39
CA GLU A 280 -7.67 -10.79 -8.45
C GLU A 280 -6.77 -11.14 -7.27
N ARG A 281 -5.82 -10.25 -6.92
CA ARG A 281 -4.88 -10.43 -5.82
C ARG A 281 -5.56 -10.57 -4.45
N VAL A 282 -6.58 -9.76 -4.18
CA VAL A 282 -7.39 -9.85 -2.96
C VAL A 282 -7.98 -11.26 -2.83
N ARG A 283 -8.62 -11.75 -3.90
CA ARG A 283 -9.27 -13.06 -3.88
C ARG A 283 -8.27 -14.21 -3.76
N MET A 284 -7.21 -14.19 -4.55
CA MET A 284 -6.16 -15.22 -4.48
C MET A 284 -5.50 -15.28 -3.10
N SER A 285 -5.23 -14.12 -2.48
CA SER A 285 -4.61 -14.06 -1.15
C SER A 285 -5.54 -14.63 -0.08
N PHE A 286 -6.81 -14.24 -0.11
CA PHE A 286 -7.82 -14.78 0.80
C PHE A 286 -7.94 -16.31 0.66
N GLU A 287 -8.11 -16.82 -0.56
CA GLU A 287 -8.27 -18.25 -0.81
C GLU A 287 -7.02 -19.06 -0.43
N ARG A 288 -5.82 -18.53 -0.73
CA ARG A 288 -4.56 -19.17 -0.32
C ARG A 288 -4.46 -19.29 1.20
N ASP A 289 -4.78 -18.22 1.92
CA ASP A 289 -4.61 -18.17 3.37
C ASP A 289 -5.71 -18.98 4.07
N ALA A 290 -6.95 -18.98 3.54
CA ALA A 290 -8.03 -19.85 3.99
C ALA A 290 -7.68 -21.34 3.84
N ARG A 291 -7.08 -21.74 2.70
CA ARG A 291 -6.60 -23.12 2.50
C ARG A 291 -5.53 -23.50 3.53
N ARG A 292 -4.53 -22.64 3.75
CA ARG A 292 -3.48 -22.90 4.76
C ARG A 292 -4.05 -23.04 6.18
N HIS A 293 -5.06 -22.24 6.50
CA HIS A 293 -5.75 -22.33 7.80
C HIS A 293 -6.47 -23.68 7.96
N SER A 294 -7.20 -24.12 6.94
CA SER A 294 -7.90 -25.42 6.98
C SER A 294 -6.95 -26.61 7.14
N VAL A 295 -5.77 -26.58 6.50
CA VAL A 295 -4.74 -27.63 6.64
C VAL A 295 -4.16 -27.66 8.05
N ASN A 296 -3.90 -26.50 8.65
CA ASN A 296 -3.36 -26.42 10.01
C ASN A 296 -4.38 -26.87 11.06
N TRP A 297 -5.68 -26.61 10.86
CA TRP A 297 -6.74 -27.13 11.73
C TRP A 297 -6.89 -28.65 11.62
N ASN A 298 -6.89 -29.20 10.40
CA ASN A 298 -6.94 -30.65 10.19
C ASN A 298 -5.73 -31.38 10.78
N ALA A 299 -4.54 -30.76 10.77
CA ALA A 299 -3.33 -31.30 11.38
C ALA A 299 -3.37 -31.31 12.93
N VAL A 300 -4.14 -30.41 13.55
CA VAL A 300 -4.35 -30.38 15.00
C VAL A 300 -5.40 -31.41 15.42
N GLU A 301 -6.46 -31.62 14.64
CA GLU A 301 -7.48 -32.66 14.90
C GLU A 301 -6.99 -34.08 14.61
N CYS A 302 -5.98 -34.26 13.74
CA CYS A 302 -5.38 -35.57 13.44
C CYS A 302 -4.31 -36.04 14.44
N LYS A 303 -4.07 -35.32 15.56
CA LYS A 303 -3.37 -35.94 16.70
C LYS A 303 -4.41 -36.70 17.53
N PRO A 304 -4.45 -38.05 17.50
CA PRO A 304 -5.31 -38.78 18.41
C PRO A 304 -4.93 -38.36 19.83
N MET A 305 -5.92 -37.98 20.63
CA MET A 305 -5.81 -37.91 22.08
C MET A 305 -5.28 -39.26 22.55
N GLN A 306 -3.96 -39.37 22.75
CA GLN A 306 -3.40 -40.41 23.58
C GLN A 306 -3.87 -40.09 25.00
N ARG A 307 -4.98 -40.71 25.39
CA ARG A 307 -5.43 -40.77 26.78
C ARG A 307 -4.33 -41.47 27.57
N GLN A 308 -3.73 -40.74 28.52
CA GLN A 308 -3.07 -41.35 29.68
C GLN A 308 -4.14 -41.64 30.73
#